data_AF-A0A6A5WRU8-F1
#
_entry.id   AF-A0A6A5WRU8-F1
#
_cell.length_a   1.000
_cell.length_b   1.000
_cell.length_c   1.000
_cell.angle_alpha   90.00
_cell.angle_beta   90.00
_cell.angle_gamma   90.00
#
_symmetry.space_group_name_H-M   'P 1'
#
loop_
_entity.id
_entity.type
_entity.pdbx_description
1 polymer ?
#
loop_
_entity_poly.entity_id
_entity_poly.type
_entity_poly.pdbx_seq_one_letter_code
_entity_poly.pdbx_strand_id
1 'polypeptide(L)'
;MPNQIKQDIHTIDEITFPYIFEQNATVPLKTSEGLVRCNVYRPKPTKEGETFSVLITYGPYGKDIHYKDFQAKSFVQVNPEHHSEHSAWETPDPGFWTKHGYAVVRADERGLGQSPGFLDTMSRGTSEAFFDVVEWAAEQSWSSGSVGLLGISYYAGSQWRVAARQPKGLKCIIPWEGMSDYYRDRCRHGGILSNKFISFWWNRQVITNQYGRPGRKAANWGPDTIEGDLSDEEREKNRQDQTIDTAKHKFRDEDYYASKEYDLADIKVPLLSVGNWGGILLHLRGNIEGYMHAGSEFKYLRLITGRHDLPFYYKEEVAIQLSFLDAFLKGDDKLGWSIKGKLPAVDMVLRKGDIGFNDAEKEKAYERRTENEWPIARTQYTNFHLSPSKALTTTAPTISSPQTLSYKALGTLSESSGPSAFGTTNSSPTFPPNTENAHTLQFTTPPFTQQTEITGHILAHLNVSLSPSPTSPTTPSDIDLFLTLRYISPSGKEVYYTGTAGDPIPLTKGWLRLSLRKTNPQHPKHRPYLPWRDYFSSDVLPVVPGEIYAVGVEIWPTNVIVEEGGKLVFEVSSGDTQGSGIFQHNHPEDREEVFGGLNCLHFGEGVENWVCLPVVPGKE
;
A
#
# COMPACT_ATOMS: atom_id res chain seq x y z
N MET A 1 -18.32 13.22 -26.77
CA MET A 1 -18.76 11.84 -26.44
C MET A 1 -19.51 11.30 -27.65
N PRO A 2 -18.95 10.37 -28.44
CA PRO A 2 -19.60 9.92 -29.68
C PRO A 2 -20.59 8.75 -29.49
N ASN A 3 -20.50 7.97 -28.40
CA ASN A 3 -21.39 6.81 -28.20
C ASN A 3 -22.71 7.25 -27.58
N GLN A 4 -23.83 6.75 -28.12
CA GLN A 4 -25.15 6.93 -27.54
C GLN A 4 -25.28 6.03 -26.30
N ILE A 5 -25.33 6.64 -25.11
CA ILE A 5 -25.50 5.93 -23.84
C ILE A 5 -26.89 5.28 -23.81
N LYS A 6 -26.93 3.95 -23.65
CA LYS A 6 -28.16 3.15 -23.55
C LYS A 6 -28.64 3.19 -22.11
N GLN A 7 -29.85 3.66 -21.85
CA GLN A 7 -30.34 3.77 -20.46
C GLN A 7 -30.46 2.41 -19.77
N ASP A 8 -30.93 1.39 -20.49
CA ASP A 8 -31.10 0.04 -19.98
C ASP A 8 -30.27 -0.98 -20.76
N ILE A 9 -29.28 -1.56 -20.07
CA ILE A 9 -28.51 -2.73 -20.51
C ILE A 9 -28.50 -3.79 -19.41
N HIS A 10 -29.42 -3.68 -18.45
CA HIS A 10 -29.50 -4.52 -17.27
C HIS A 10 -30.11 -5.88 -17.62
N THR A 11 -29.45 -6.95 -17.21
CA THR A 11 -29.97 -8.33 -17.36
C THR A 11 -29.96 -9.05 -16.02
N ILE A 12 -30.89 -9.98 -15.83
CA ILE A 12 -31.04 -10.76 -14.60
C ILE A 12 -31.02 -12.25 -14.94
N ASP A 13 -30.14 -13.00 -14.28
CA ASP A 13 -30.09 -14.46 -14.29
C ASP A 13 -30.39 -15.00 -12.89
N GLU A 14 -31.56 -15.62 -12.75
CA GLU A 14 -32.03 -16.22 -11.50
C GLU A 14 -31.83 -17.75 -11.47
N ILE A 15 -31.37 -18.35 -12.58
CA ILE A 15 -31.45 -19.79 -12.83
C ILE A 15 -30.05 -20.42 -12.81
N THR A 16 -29.11 -19.88 -13.56
CA THR A 16 -27.82 -20.54 -13.88
C THR A 16 -26.93 -20.69 -12.65
N PHE A 17 -26.99 -19.73 -11.73
CA PHE A 17 -26.07 -19.61 -10.60
C PHE A 17 -26.75 -19.94 -9.26
N PRO A 18 -25.98 -20.29 -8.22
CA PRO A 18 -26.52 -20.48 -6.86
C PRO A 18 -27.02 -19.17 -6.21
N TYR A 19 -26.78 -18.03 -6.85
CA TYR A 19 -27.26 -16.70 -6.49
C TYR A 19 -27.99 -16.07 -7.68
N ILE A 20 -28.71 -14.98 -7.44
CA ILE A 20 -29.22 -14.12 -8.52
C ILE A 20 -28.08 -13.25 -9.01
N PHE A 21 -27.85 -13.24 -10.31
CA PHE A 21 -26.86 -12.40 -10.97
C PHE A 21 -27.54 -11.34 -11.81
N GLU A 22 -27.37 -10.08 -11.43
CA GLU A 22 -27.82 -8.91 -12.16
C GLU A 22 -26.60 -8.26 -12.82
N GLN A 23 -26.57 -8.21 -14.15
CA GLN A 23 -25.43 -7.69 -14.91
C GLN A 23 -25.75 -6.30 -15.48
N ASN A 24 -24.79 -5.38 -15.36
CA ASN A 24 -24.89 -4.00 -15.87
C ASN A 24 -26.07 -3.18 -15.31
N ALA A 25 -26.46 -3.42 -14.07
CA ALA A 25 -27.37 -2.53 -13.36
C ALA A 25 -26.84 -1.09 -13.39
N THR A 26 -27.75 -0.14 -13.60
CA THR A 26 -27.43 1.28 -13.77
C THR A 26 -27.51 2.01 -12.44
N VAL A 27 -26.43 2.69 -12.08
CA VAL A 27 -26.39 3.64 -10.97
C VAL A 27 -26.33 5.06 -11.56
N PRO A 28 -27.42 5.83 -11.52
CA PRO A 28 -27.39 7.24 -11.84
C PRO A 28 -26.55 7.98 -10.79
N LEU A 29 -25.61 8.82 -11.23
CA LEU A 29 -24.82 9.64 -10.32
C LEU A 29 -25.65 10.86 -9.90
N LYS A 30 -25.68 11.14 -8.59
CA LYS A 30 -26.40 12.27 -7.97
C LYS A 30 -25.44 13.41 -7.63
N THR A 31 -24.19 13.07 -7.29
CA THR A 31 -23.14 14.03 -6.91
C THR A 31 -22.33 14.54 -8.10
N SER A 32 -22.42 13.88 -9.25
CA SER A 32 -21.77 14.29 -10.51
C SER A 32 -22.61 13.86 -11.71
N GLU A 33 -22.30 14.39 -12.89
CA GLU A 33 -23.01 13.99 -14.12
C GLU A 33 -22.60 12.61 -14.60
N GLY A 34 -23.60 11.83 -15.04
CA GLY A 34 -23.39 10.55 -15.71
C GLY A 34 -23.99 9.37 -14.94
N LEU A 35 -23.47 8.18 -15.25
CA LEU A 35 -23.87 6.93 -14.64
C LEU A 35 -22.66 6.02 -14.49
N VAL A 36 -22.78 5.04 -13.60
CA VAL A 36 -21.85 3.90 -13.52
C VAL A 36 -22.63 2.59 -13.65
N ARG A 37 -21.97 1.54 -14.14
CA ARG A 37 -22.53 0.20 -14.28
C ARG A 37 -21.95 -0.72 -13.22
N CYS A 38 -22.83 -1.51 -12.62
CA CYS A 38 -22.42 -2.52 -11.66
C CYS A 38 -23.04 -3.88 -11.96
N ASN A 39 -22.41 -4.90 -11.41
CA ASN A 39 -22.97 -6.23 -11.29
C ASN A 39 -23.44 -6.41 -9.85
N VAL A 40 -24.62 -7.02 -9.66
CA VAL A 40 -25.14 -7.40 -8.33
C VAL A 40 -25.24 -8.92 -8.27
N TYR A 41 -24.70 -9.48 -7.20
CA TYR A 41 -24.80 -10.90 -6.88
C TYR A 41 -25.52 -11.00 -5.53
N ARG A 42 -26.72 -11.56 -5.49
CA ARG A 42 -27.50 -11.61 -4.23
C ARG A 42 -28.09 -12.99 -3.97
N PRO A 43 -28.29 -13.36 -2.69
CA PRO A 43 -28.91 -14.63 -2.35
C PRO A 43 -30.29 -14.77 -2.99
N LYS A 44 -30.69 -16.00 -3.30
CA LYS A 44 -32.08 -16.29 -3.71
C LYS A 44 -32.97 -16.13 -2.46
N PRO A 45 -33.99 -15.27 -2.48
CA PRO A 45 -34.84 -15.05 -1.32
C PRO A 45 -35.60 -16.33 -0.96
N THR A 46 -35.67 -16.64 0.33
CA THR A 46 -36.45 -17.74 0.91
C THR A 46 -37.87 -17.33 1.25
N LYS A 47 -38.12 -16.02 1.34
CA LYS A 47 -39.43 -15.41 1.58
C LYS A 47 -39.54 -14.08 0.85
N GLU A 48 -40.77 -13.68 0.55
CA GLU A 48 -41.05 -12.37 -0.06
C GLU A 48 -40.56 -11.23 0.84
N GLY A 49 -39.93 -10.23 0.24
CA GLY A 49 -39.37 -9.08 0.95
C GLY A 49 -38.10 -9.36 1.77
N GLU A 50 -37.45 -10.50 1.58
CA GLU A 50 -36.15 -10.75 2.23
C GLU A 50 -35.07 -9.79 1.71
N THR A 51 -34.36 -9.15 2.64
CA THR A 51 -33.32 -8.16 2.38
C THR A 51 -31.97 -8.61 2.89
N PHE A 52 -30.89 -8.16 2.27
CA PHE A 52 -29.52 -8.60 2.57
C PHE A 52 -28.60 -7.42 2.87
N SER A 53 -27.63 -7.64 3.75
CA SER A 53 -26.51 -6.71 3.91
C SER A 53 -25.65 -6.71 2.64
N VAL A 54 -25.07 -5.56 2.28
CA VAL A 54 -24.41 -5.38 0.99
C VAL A 54 -22.92 -5.15 1.16
N LEU A 55 -22.11 -5.87 0.39
CA LEU A 55 -20.68 -5.62 0.23
C LEU A 55 -20.42 -4.96 -1.11
N ILE A 56 -19.60 -3.90 -1.15
CA ILE A 56 -19.36 -3.14 -2.37
C ILE A 56 -17.87 -3.05 -2.70
N THR A 57 -17.55 -3.25 -3.98
CA THR A 57 -16.28 -2.83 -4.58
C THR A 57 -16.53 -1.91 -5.77
N TYR A 58 -15.73 -0.84 -5.87
CA TYR A 58 -15.77 0.15 -6.95
C TYR A 58 -14.33 0.46 -7.37
N GLY A 59 -14.01 0.27 -8.65
CA GLY A 59 -12.64 0.44 -9.13
C GLY A 59 -12.42 0.07 -10.60
N PRO A 60 -11.16 0.10 -11.06
CA PRO A 60 -10.85 0.12 -12.48
C PRO A 60 -10.61 -1.25 -13.11
N TYR A 61 -10.58 -2.33 -12.32
CA TYR A 61 -10.09 -3.64 -12.78
C TYR A 61 -11.09 -4.47 -13.57
N GLY A 62 -12.27 -3.93 -13.87
CA GLY A 62 -13.27 -4.59 -14.70
C GLY A 62 -14.15 -5.54 -13.90
N LYS A 63 -15.41 -5.16 -13.71
CA LYS A 63 -16.38 -5.98 -12.96
C LYS A 63 -16.66 -7.35 -13.59
N ASP A 64 -16.38 -7.48 -14.89
CA ASP A 64 -16.59 -8.68 -15.72
C ASP A 64 -15.27 -9.42 -16.06
N ILE A 65 -14.15 -9.07 -15.42
CA ILE A 65 -12.87 -9.76 -15.63
C ILE A 65 -12.70 -10.83 -14.57
N HIS A 66 -12.69 -12.10 -14.99
CA HIS A 66 -12.60 -13.23 -14.07
C HIS A 66 -11.15 -13.41 -13.57
N TYR A 67 -11.01 -13.82 -12.31
CA TYR A 67 -9.70 -14.04 -11.69
C TYR A 67 -8.91 -15.10 -12.49
N LYS A 68 -9.56 -16.21 -12.89
CA LYS A 68 -8.94 -17.27 -13.71
C LYS A 68 -8.26 -16.75 -14.98
N ASP A 69 -8.79 -15.69 -15.58
CA ASP A 69 -8.25 -15.09 -16.80
C ASP A 69 -7.20 -14.01 -16.49
N PHE A 70 -7.46 -13.20 -15.46
CA PHE A 70 -6.55 -12.13 -15.04
C PHE A 70 -5.22 -12.64 -14.49
N GLN A 71 -5.26 -13.68 -13.66
CA GLN A 71 -4.10 -14.26 -13.02
C GLN A 71 -4.29 -15.74 -12.66
N ALA A 72 -4.33 -16.59 -13.70
CA ALA A 72 -4.53 -18.03 -13.59
C ALA A 72 -3.61 -18.72 -12.55
N LYS A 73 -2.32 -18.35 -12.53
CA LYS A 73 -1.33 -18.98 -11.62
C LYS A 73 -1.61 -18.70 -10.15
N SER A 74 -2.16 -17.54 -9.83
CA SER A 74 -2.55 -17.24 -8.46
C SER A 74 -3.92 -17.84 -8.14
N PHE A 75 -4.86 -17.78 -9.10
CA PHE A 75 -6.20 -18.33 -8.91
C PHE A 75 -6.20 -19.80 -8.48
N VAL A 76 -5.29 -20.63 -9.01
CA VAL A 76 -5.17 -22.04 -8.59
C VAL A 76 -4.72 -22.23 -7.12
N GLN A 77 -4.13 -21.20 -6.50
CA GLN A 77 -3.71 -21.21 -5.10
C GLN A 77 -4.76 -20.59 -4.16
N VAL A 78 -5.76 -19.91 -4.70
CA VAL A 78 -6.88 -19.35 -3.92
C VAL A 78 -7.68 -20.50 -3.32
N ASN A 79 -8.16 -20.32 -2.08
CA ASN A 79 -9.06 -21.27 -1.44
C ASN A 79 -10.23 -21.64 -2.39
N PRO A 80 -10.45 -22.94 -2.70
CA PRO A 80 -11.48 -23.39 -3.64
C PRO A 80 -12.91 -22.94 -3.30
N GLU A 81 -13.20 -22.57 -2.05
CA GLU A 81 -14.49 -22.00 -1.66
C GLU A 81 -14.78 -20.65 -2.33
N HIS A 82 -13.75 -19.98 -2.87
CA HIS A 82 -13.81 -18.71 -3.58
C HIS A 82 -13.58 -18.86 -5.09
N HIS A 83 -13.91 -20.02 -5.68
CA HIS A 83 -13.81 -20.29 -7.12
C HIS A 83 -15.18 -20.25 -7.81
N SER A 84 -16.07 -19.32 -7.42
CA SER A 84 -17.34 -19.16 -8.12
C SER A 84 -17.14 -18.68 -9.57
N GLU A 85 -18.15 -18.85 -10.43
CA GLU A 85 -18.01 -18.45 -11.84
C GLU A 85 -17.60 -16.98 -12.01
N HIS A 86 -18.00 -16.13 -11.07
CA HIS A 86 -17.76 -14.68 -11.10
C HIS A 86 -16.67 -14.21 -10.11
N SER A 87 -15.79 -15.10 -9.64
CA SER A 87 -14.60 -14.69 -8.88
C SER A 87 -13.76 -13.70 -9.68
N ALA A 88 -13.36 -12.60 -9.05
CA ALA A 88 -12.50 -11.59 -9.68
C ALA A 88 -11.39 -11.14 -8.73
N TRP A 89 -10.29 -10.70 -9.34
CA TRP A 89 -9.09 -10.20 -8.66
C TRP A 89 -9.45 -9.18 -7.57
N GLU A 90 -8.93 -9.38 -6.36
CA GLU A 90 -9.04 -8.44 -5.22
C GLU A 90 -10.46 -8.12 -4.70
N THR A 91 -11.47 -8.93 -5.06
CA THR A 91 -12.87 -8.69 -4.63
C THR A 91 -13.45 -9.86 -3.84
N PRO A 92 -14.47 -9.60 -2.99
CA PRO A 92 -15.28 -10.66 -2.38
C PRO A 92 -15.84 -11.63 -3.44
N ASP A 93 -15.62 -12.94 -3.25
CA ASP A 93 -16.20 -13.96 -4.14
C ASP A 93 -17.73 -14.04 -3.98
N PRO A 94 -18.52 -13.82 -5.04
CA PRO A 94 -19.97 -13.78 -4.92
C PRO A 94 -20.58 -15.12 -4.49
N GLY A 95 -20.00 -16.26 -4.89
CA GLY A 95 -20.49 -17.57 -4.46
C GLY A 95 -20.31 -17.83 -2.97
N PHE A 96 -19.20 -17.40 -2.39
CA PHE A 96 -18.95 -17.49 -0.95
C PHE A 96 -19.86 -16.56 -0.15
N TRP A 97 -19.89 -15.27 -0.50
CA TRP A 97 -20.54 -14.25 0.32
C TRP A 97 -22.08 -14.32 0.26
N THR A 98 -22.66 -14.71 -0.89
CA THR A 98 -24.11 -14.94 -0.99
C THR A 98 -24.59 -16.12 -0.16
N LYS A 99 -23.78 -17.19 -0.03
CA LYS A 99 -24.08 -18.29 0.91
C LYS A 99 -24.08 -17.85 2.37
N HIS A 100 -23.37 -16.77 2.69
CA HIS A 100 -23.33 -16.16 4.03
C HIS A 100 -24.34 -15.01 4.19
N GLY A 101 -25.33 -14.90 3.28
CA GLY A 101 -26.42 -13.92 3.41
C GLY A 101 -26.02 -12.48 3.07
N TYR A 102 -24.96 -12.28 2.29
CA TYR A 102 -24.57 -10.98 1.77
C TYR A 102 -24.91 -10.84 0.29
N ALA A 103 -25.43 -9.67 -0.10
CA ALA A 103 -25.36 -9.24 -1.49
C ALA A 103 -23.97 -8.64 -1.77
N VAL A 104 -23.45 -8.83 -2.99
CA VAL A 104 -22.18 -8.28 -3.45
C VAL A 104 -22.45 -7.39 -4.66
N VAL A 105 -22.05 -6.13 -4.59
CA VAL A 105 -22.09 -5.17 -5.71
C VAL A 105 -20.67 -4.92 -6.18
N ARG A 106 -20.40 -5.16 -7.46
CA ARG A 106 -19.11 -4.87 -8.09
C ARG A 106 -19.33 -3.86 -9.21
N ALA A 107 -18.79 -2.67 -9.04
CA ALA A 107 -19.02 -1.54 -9.94
C ALA A 107 -17.74 -1.16 -10.71
N ASP A 108 -17.90 -0.93 -12.02
CA ASP A 108 -16.85 -0.33 -12.83
C ASP A 108 -16.77 1.16 -12.50
N GLU A 109 -15.56 1.63 -12.23
CA GLU A 109 -15.28 3.04 -12.08
C GLU A 109 -15.62 3.84 -13.36
N ARG A 110 -15.97 5.11 -13.22
CA ARG A 110 -16.33 5.97 -14.35
C ARG A 110 -15.22 5.99 -15.43
N GLY A 111 -15.62 5.91 -16.70
CA GLY A 111 -14.69 5.84 -17.85
C GLY A 111 -14.06 4.46 -18.08
N LEU A 112 -14.47 3.42 -17.35
CA LEU A 112 -13.94 2.06 -17.45
C LEU A 112 -15.06 1.04 -17.68
N GLY A 113 -14.71 -0.10 -18.26
CA GLY A 113 -15.60 -1.24 -18.37
C GLY A 113 -16.84 -0.92 -19.22
N GLN A 114 -18.01 -1.00 -18.58
CA GLN A 114 -19.29 -0.58 -19.17
C GLN A 114 -19.76 0.80 -18.65
N SER A 115 -19.00 1.44 -17.76
CA SER A 115 -19.27 2.78 -17.23
C SER A 115 -18.68 3.87 -18.15
N PRO A 116 -19.51 4.68 -18.84
CA PRO A 116 -19.00 5.80 -19.63
C PRO A 116 -18.37 6.87 -18.74
N GLY A 117 -17.70 7.84 -19.35
CA GLY A 117 -17.18 9.04 -18.69
C GLY A 117 -15.67 9.19 -18.80
N PHE A 118 -15.14 10.04 -17.91
CA PHE A 118 -13.72 10.40 -17.88
C PHE A 118 -12.95 9.47 -16.95
N LEU A 119 -11.92 8.80 -17.47
CA LEU A 119 -11.05 7.90 -16.72
C LEU A 119 -9.99 8.73 -15.99
N ASP A 120 -10.16 8.91 -14.68
CA ASP A 120 -9.22 9.60 -13.81
C ASP A 120 -9.16 8.88 -12.47
N THR A 121 -8.35 7.83 -12.42
CA THR A 121 -8.30 6.93 -11.27
C THR A 121 -7.82 7.63 -10.01
N MET A 122 -8.37 7.22 -8.86
CA MET A 122 -8.06 7.81 -7.56
C MET A 122 -8.31 9.33 -7.47
N SER A 123 -9.23 9.88 -8.25
CA SER A 123 -9.59 11.30 -8.25
C SER A 123 -10.76 11.64 -7.32
N ARG A 124 -11.06 12.94 -7.22
CA ARG A 124 -12.28 13.43 -6.59
C ARG A 124 -13.53 12.87 -7.27
N GLY A 125 -13.56 12.89 -8.61
CA GLY A 125 -14.72 12.45 -9.38
C GLY A 125 -15.04 10.96 -9.21
N THR A 126 -14.03 10.13 -8.96
CA THR A 126 -14.24 8.70 -8.68
C THR A 126 -14.74 8.47 -7.26
N SER A 127 -14.27 9.27 -6.30
CA SER A 127 -14.81 9.27 -4.93
C SER A 127 -16.26 9.76 -4.87
N GLU A 128 -16.63 10.76 -5.68
CA GLU A 128 -18.02 11.25 -5.84
C GLU A 128 -18.92 10.13 -6.38
N ALA A 129 -18.51 9.48 -7.46
CA ALA A 129 -19.25 8.37 -8.00
C ALA A 129 -19.36 7.18 -7.02
N PHE A 130 -18.30 6.86 -6.27
CA PHE A 130 -18.36 5.78 -5.28
C PHE A 130 -19.34 6.11 -4.13
N PHE A 131 -19.43 7.37 -3.70
CA PHE A 131 -20.43 7.82 -2.74
C PHE A 131 -21.85 7.47 -3.22
N ASP A 132 -22.17 7.80 -4.48
CA ASP A 132 -23.48 7.51 -5.07
C ASP A 132 -23.75 6.00 -5.22
N VAL A 133 -22.73 5.20 -5.55
CA VAL A 133 -22.87 3.74 -5.61
C VAL A 133 -23.22 3.14 -4.26
N VAL A 134 -22.60 3.65 -3.18
CA VAL A 134 -22.90 3.21 -1.81
C VAL A 134 -24.35 3.52 -1.45
N GLU A 135 -24.80 4.76 -1.68
CA GLU A 135 -26.18 5.15 -1.37
C GLU A 135 -27.20 4.41 -2.24
N TRP A 136 -26.93 4.27 -3.53
CA TRP A 136 -27.79 3.50 -4.44
C TRP A 136 -27.97 2.07 -3.97
N ALA A 137 -26.88 1.40 -3.58
CA ALA A 137 -26.93 0.02 -3.10
C ALA A 137 -27.67 -0.10 -1.75
N ALA A 138 -27.59 0.91 -0.90
CA ALA A 138 -28.36 0.97 0.34
C ALA A 138 -29.87 1.17 0.12
N GLU A 139 -30.27 1.75 -1.03
CA GLU A 139 -31.67 2.09 -1.35
C GLU A 139 -32.41 1.00 -2.15
N GLN A 140 -31.74 -0.09 -2.54
CA GLN A 140 -32.38 -1.15 -3.33
C GLN A 140 -33.37 -1.98 -2.50
N SER A 141 -34.43 -2.49 -3.14
CA SER A 141 -35.49 -3.25 -2.47
C SER A 141 -35.02 -4.56 -1.81
N TRP A 142 -33.93 -5.14 -2.32
CA TRP A 142 -33.28 -6.34 -1.77
C TRP A 142 -32.20 -6.01 -0.72
N SER A 143 -31.93 -4.73 -0.46
CA SER A 143 -30.93 -4.27 0.49
C SER A 143 -31.54 -4.06 1.87
N SER A 144 -30.81 -4.43 2.93
CA SER A 144 -31.21 -4.10 4.30
C SER A 144 -30.92 -2.64 4.67
N GLY A 145 -30.29 -1.88 3.76
CA GLY A 145 -29.76 -0.54 4.02
C GLY A 145 -28.42 -0.53 4.78
N SER A 146 -27.88 -1.70 5.13
CA SER A 146 -26.55 -1.85 5.73
C SER A 146 -25.51 -2.22 4.69
N VAL A 147 -24.59 -1.30 4.42
CA VAL A 147 -23.49 -1.48 3.46
C VAL A 147 -22.16 -1.57 4.18
N GLY A 148 -21.33 -2.54 3.80
CA GLY A 148 -19.92 -2.61 4.16
C GLY A 148 -19.02 -2.57 2.93
N LEU A 149 -17.79 -2.07 3.11
CA LEU A 149 -16.78 -2.11 2.06
C LEU A 149 -15.71 -3.15 2.41
N LEU A 150 -15.38 -3.99 1.44
CA LEU A 150 -14.37 -5.04 1.57
C LEU A 150 -13.72 -5.27 0.20
N GLY A 151 -12.40 -5.20 0.15
CA GLY A 151 -11.61 -5.41 -1.07
C GLY A 151 -10.14 -5.11 -0.81
N ILE A 152 -9.30 -5.45 -1.78
CA ILE A 152 -7.83 -5.34 -1.65
C ILE A 152 -7.30 -4.14 -2.48
N SER A 153 -6.13 -3.61 -2.14
CA SER A 153 -5.36 -2.65 -2.95
C SER A 153 -6.13 -1.38 -3.31
N TYR A 154 -6.49 -1.21 -4.59
CA TYR A 154 -7.28 -0.07 -5.05
C TYR A 154 -8.65 -0.04 -4.38
N TYR A 155 -9.30 -1.20 -4.28
CA TYR A 155 -10.59 -1.32 -3.62
C TYR A 155 -10.50 -1.10 -2.12
N ALA A 156 -9.32 -1.22 -1.51
CA ALA A 156 -9.08 -0.84 -0.12
C ALA A 156 -8.77 0.65 0.02
N GLY A 157 -7.90 1.18 -0.84
CA GLY A 157 -7.51 2.60 -0.86
C GLY A 157 -8.69 3.53 -1.13
N SER A 158 -9.64 3.11 -1.97
CA SER A 158 -10.86 3.88 -2.24
C SER A 158 -11.84 3.91 -1.06
N GLN A 159 -11.80 2.93 -0.15
CA GLN A 159 -12.67 2.88 1.03
C GLN A 159 -12.39 4.05 1.97
N TRP A 160 -11.10 4.35 2.21
CA TRP A 160 -10.70 5.45 3.08
C TRP A 160 -11.34 6.77 2.65
N ARG A 161 -11.31 7.04 1.34
CA ARG A 161 -11.83 8.27 0.73
C ARG A 161 -13.33 8.35 0.79
N VAL A 162 -14.03 7.30 0.35
CA VAL A 162 -15.50 7.33 0.34
C VAL A 162 -16.06 7.31 1.76
N ALA A 163 -15.41 6.62 2.70
CA ALA A 163 -15.85 6.57 4.10
C ALA A 163 -15.70 7.92 4.81
N ALA A 164 -14.66 8.69 4.49
CA ALA A 164 -14.50 10.06 4.99
C ALA A 164 -15.66 10.97 4.55
N ARG A 165 -16.34 10.63 3.46
CA ARG A 165 -17.52 11.37 2.96
C ARG A 165 -18.83 10.93 3.59
N GLN A 166 -18.81 9.87 4.40
CA GLN A 166 -19.94 9.38 5.19
C GLN A 166 -21.24 9.16 4.38
N PRO A 167 -21.22 8.40 3.26
CA PRO A 167 -22.44 8.09 2.50
C PRO A 167 -23.48 7.40 3.37
N LYS A 168 -24.76 7.69 3.12
CA LYS A 168 -25.86 7.03 3.79
C LYS A 168 -25.82 5.53 3.53
N GLY A 169 -26.06 4.76 4.59
CA GLY A 169 -26.09 3.29 4.52
C GLY A 169 -24.74 2.62 4.77
N LEU A 170 -23.61 3.32 4.65
CA LEU A 170 -22.31 2.76 5.04
C LEU A 170 -22.22 2.54 6.55
N LYS A 171 -21.88 1.31 6.94
CA LYS A 171 -21.84 0.87 8.35
C LYS A 171 -20.46 0.42 8.81
N CYS A 172 -19.60 -0.06 7.92
CA CYS A 172 -18.22 -0.41 8.27
C CYS A 172 -17.33 -0.55 7.03
N ILE A 173 -16.01 -0.50 7.23
CA ILE A 173 -15.01 -0.72 6.17
C ILE A 173 -13.92 -1.70 6.60
N ILE A 174 -13.44 -2.50 5.65
CA ILE A 174 -12.27 -3.38 5.79
C ILE A 174 -11.29 -3.06 4.65
N PRO A 175 -10.46 -2.02 4.78
CA PRO A 175 -9.39 -1.73 3.85
C PRO A 175 -8.27 -2.76 4.01
N TRP A 176 -8.29 -3.79 3.15
CA TRP A 176 -7.28 -4.85 3.11
C TRP A 176 -6.12 -4.47 2.21
N GLU A 177 -4.94 -4.22 2.77
CA GLU A 177 -3.77 -3.72 2.05
C GLU A 177 -4.10 -2.51 1.17
N GLY A 178 -4.44 -1.37 1.78
CA GLY A 178 -4.92 -0.17 1.10
C GLY A 178 -4.18 1.09 1.52
N MET A 179 -3.58 1.77 0.54
CA MET A 179 -2.91 3.06 0.75
C MET A 179 -3.90 4.14 1.20
N SER A 180 -3.53 4.96 2.19
CA SER A 180 -4.38 6.05 2.70
C SER A 180 -3.92 7.42 2.19
N ASP A 181 -2.64 7.57 1.88
CA ASP A 181 -2.02 8.77 1.35
C ASP A 181 -1.51 8.50 -0.07
N TYR A 182 -2.24 9.01 -1.07
CA TYR A 182 -1.92 8.76 -2.47
C TYR A 182 -0.55 9.29 -2.88
N TYR A 183 -0.08 10.37 -2.27
CA TYR A 183 1.23 10.92 -2.53
C TYR A 183 2.30 10.08 -1.82
N ARG A 184 2.25 9.97 -0.49
CA ARG A 184 3.35 9.42 0.32
C ARG A 184 3.46 7.91 0.30
N ASP A 185 2.35 7.20 0.11
CA ASP A 185 2.32 5.73 0.19
C ASP A 185 2.51 5.06 -1.18
N ARG A 186 2.30 5.81 -2.28
CA ARG A 186 2.25 5.24 -3.64
C ARG A 186 3.09 5.99 -4.65
N CYS A 187 2.85 7.28 -4.82
CA CYS A 187 3.46 8.01 -5.92
C CYS A 187 4.89 8.47 -5.60
N ARG A 188 5.10 9.03 -4.41
CA ARG A 188 6.35 9.71 -4.04
C ARG A 188 6.77 9.35 -2.62
N HIS A 189 7.65 8.37 -2.49
CA HIS A 189 8.26 8.01 -1.21
C HIS A 189 9.32 9.05 -0.83
N GLY A 190 9.11 9.76 0.28
CA GLY A 190 10.05 10.82 0.69
C GLY A 190 10.16 11.98 -0.31
N GLY A 191 9.22 12.12 -1.25
CA GLY A 191 9.28 13.08 -2.37
C GLY A 191 9.87 12.52 -3.68
N ILE A 192 10.41 11.30 -3.67
CA ILE A 192 11.04 10.64 -4.83
C ILE A 192 10.01 9.82 -5.59
N LEU A 193 9.90 9.97 -6.91
CA LEU A 193 8.89 9.26 -7.71
C LEU A 193 9.14 7.74 -7.78
N SER A 194 8.16 6.94 -7.35
CA SER A 194 8.12 5.48 -7.56
C SER A 194 7.36 5.16 -8.86
N ASN A 195 8.08 5.06 -9.98
CA ASN A 195 7.48 5.10 -11.32
C ASN A 195 7.13 3.72 -11.90
N LYS A 196 7.91 2.68 -11.59
CA LYS A 196 7.79 1.38 -12.29
C LYS A 196 6.46 0.68 -12.01
N PHE A 197 5.96 0.74 -10.78
CA PHE A 197 4.69 0.11 -10.41
C PHE A 197 3.53 0.83 -11.07
N ILE A 198 3.53 2.17 -11.04
CA ILE A 198 2.50 3.00 -11.67
C ILE A 198 2.40 2.67 -13.16
N SER A 199 3.55 2.61 -13.86
CA SER A 199 3.60 2.27 -15.28
C SER A 199 3.09 0.85 -15.56
N PHE A 200 3.54 -0.15 -14.79
CA PHE A 200 3.09 -1.53 -14.94
C PHE A 200 1.58 -1.67 -14.69
N TRP A 201 1.10 -1.15 -13.57
CA TRP A 201 -0.28 -1.20 -13.13
C TRP A 201 -1.21 -0.51 -14.13
N TRP A 202 -0.85 0.71 -14.55
CA TRP A 202 -1.63 1.51 -15.49
C TRP A 202 -1.80 0.79 -16.83
N ASN A 203 -0.68 0.38 -17.42
CA ASN A 203 -0.65 -0.20 -18.77
C ASN A 203 -1.24 -1.60 -18.83
N ARG A 204 -1.16 -2.38 -17.75
CA ARG A 204 -1.70 -3.74 -17.70
C ARG A 204 -3.16 -3.79 -17.27
N GLN A 205 -3.55 -3.03 -16.25
CA GLN A 205 -4.81 -3.24 -15.53
C GLN A 205 -5.86 -2.16 -15.80
N VAL A 206 -5.44 -0.89 -15.92
CA VAL A 206 -6.38 0.24 -16.00
C VAL A 206 -6.74 0.55 -17.45
N ILE A 207 -5.76 0.91 -18.27
CA ILE A 207 -6.02 1.37 -19.64
C ILE A 207 -6.57 0.25 -20.53
N THR A 208 -6.28 -1.01 -20.22
CA THR A 208 -6.82 -2.21 -20.88
C THR A 208 -8.32 -2.39 -20.65
N ASN A 209 -8.86 -1.78 -19.60
CA ASN A 209 -10.28 -1.78 -19.30
C ASN A 209 -10.96 -0.44 -19.61
N GLN A 210 -10.30 0.49 -20.31
CA GLN A 210 -10.91 1.79 -20.65
C GLN A 210 -12.22 1.60 -21.45
N TYR A 211 -13.25 2.34 -21.09
CA TYR A 211 -14.54 2.34 -21.80
C TYR A 211 -14.34 2.69 -23.28
N GLY A 212 -15.02 1.95 -24.16
CA GLY A 212 -14.90 2.11 -25.61
C GLY A 212 -13.60 1.56 -26.20
N ARG A 213 -12.84 0.73 -25.47
CA ARG A 213 -11.68 0.02 -26.02
C ARG A 213 -12.13 -1.24 -26.80
N PRO A 214 -11.73 -1.41 -28.09
CA PRO A 214 -12.04 -2.59 -28.88
C PRO A 214 -11.20 -3.79 -28.46
N GLY A 215 -11.74 -4.99 -28.73
CA GLY A 215 -10.99 -6.24 -28.65
C GLY A 215 -10.71 -6.74 -27.23
N ARG A 216 -11.39 -6.20 -26.22
CA ARG A 216 -11.30 -6.70 -24.82
C ARG A 216 -11.77 -8.13 -24.74
N LYS A 217 -12.88 -8.46 -25.40
CA LYS A 217 -13.40 -9.85 -25.44
C LYS A 217 -12.41 -10.82 -26.07
N ALA A 218 -11.81 -10.44 -27.20
CA ALA A 218 -10.83 -11.27 -27.90
C ALA A 218 -9.55 -11.50 -27.07
N ALA A 219 -9.22 -10.57 -26.16
CA ALA A 219 -8.09 -10.67 -25.25
C ALA A 219 -8.42 -11.37 -23.92
N ASN A 220 -9.62 -11.94 -23.76
CA ASN A 220 -10.14 -12.47 -22.49
C ASN A 220 -10.11 -11.45 -21.35
N TRP A 221 -10.35 -10.17 -21.67
CA TRP A 221 -10.28 -9.05 -20.74
C TRP A 221 -11.66 -8.43 -20.48
N GLY A 222 -12.65 -9.31 -20.27
CA GLY A 222 -14.06 -8.94 -20.16
C GLY A 222 -14.73 -8.67 -21.51
N PRO A 223 -16.05 -8.39 -21.53
CA PRO A 223 -16.78 -8.08 -22.75
C PRO A 223 -16.35 -6.75 -23.36
N ASP A 224 -16.49 -6.62 -24.67
CA ASP A 224 -16.39 -5.32 -25.34
C ASP A 224 -17.49 -4.37 -24.86
N THR A 225 -17.28 -3.07 -25.08
CA THR A 225 -18.23 -2.04 -24.64
C THR A 225 -19.54 -2.17 -25.43
N ILE A 226 -20.68 -2.36 -24.74
CA ILE A 226 -21.99 -2.62 -25.37
C ILE A 226 -22.48 -1.43 -26.22
N GLU A 227 -22.00 -0.24 -25.89
CA GLU A 227 -22.34 1.03 -26.54
C GLU A 227 -21.39 1.36 -27.71
N GLY A 228 -20.43 0.50 -28.02
CA GLY A 228 -19.52 0.60 -29.15
C GLY A 228 -18.11 1.07 -28.80
N ASP A 229 -17.23 1.03 -29.80
CA ASP A 229 -15.84 1.43 -29.68
C ASP A 229 -15.67 2.94 -29.86
N LEU A 230 -14.68 3.50 -29.17
CA LEU A 230 -14.18 4.86 -29.37
C LEU A 230 -12.91 4.82 -30.21
N SER A 231 -12.63 5.90 -30.93
CA SER A 231 -11.31 6.07 -31.56
C SER A 231 -10.20 6.22 -30.50
N ASP A 232 -8.94 5.96 -30.88
CA ASP A 232 -7.80 6.19 -29.99
C ASP A 232 -7.72 7.66 -29.50
N GLU A 233 -8.00 8.61 -30.40
CA GLU A 233 -8.00 10.04 -30.09
C GLU A 233 -9.07 10.42 -29.06
N GLU A 234 -10.25 9.82 -29.15
CA GLU A 234 -11.33 10.05 -28.18
C GLU A 234 -11.03 9.40 -26.84
N ARG A 235 -10.41 8.21 -26.83
CA ARG A 235 -9.95 7.58 -25.59
C ARG A 235 -8.88 8.40 -24.90
N GLU A 236 -7.92 8.97 -25.65
CA GLU A 236 -6.91 9.87 -25.09
C GLU A 236 -7.55 11.12 -24.48
N LYS A 237 -8.52 11.75 -25.18
CA LYS A 237 -9.25 12.90 -24.66
C LYS A 237 -10.10 12.59 -23.41
N ASN A 238 -10.48 11.32 -23.21
CA ASN A 238 -11.34 10.88 -22.11
C ASN A 238 -10.56 10.24 -20.95
N ARG A 239 -9.27 10.53 -20.78
CA ARG A 239 -8.48 10.03 -19.65
C ARG A 239 -7.50 11.06 -19.11
N GLN A 240 -7.09 10.85 -17.85
CA GLN A 240 -5.88 11.42 -17.26
C GLN A 240 -4.85 10.30 -17.08
N ASP A 241 -3.68 10.40 -17.72
CA ASP A 241 -2.68 9.33 -17.68
C ASP A 241 -1.73 9.46 -16.48
N GLN A 242 -1.91 8.58 -15.49
CA GLN A 242 -1.09 8.62 -14.28
C GLN A 242 0.41 8.41 -14.52
N THR A 243 0.82 7.77 -15.61
CA THR A 243 2.24 7.61 -15.94
C THR A 243 2.89 8.93 -16.34
N ILE A 244 2.08 9.86 -16.87
CA ILE A 244 2.49 11.23 -17.22
C ILE A 244 2.29 12.15 -16.02
N ASP A 245 1.11 12.12 -15.41
CA ASP A 245 0.73 13.09 -14.38
C ASP A 245 1.59 12.99 -13.12
N THR A 246 1.91 11.77 -12.67
CA THR A 246 2.73 11.58 -11.47
C THR A 246 4.20 11.95 -11.68
N ALA A 247 4.69 11.90 -12.93
CA ALA A 247 6.00 12.42 -13.29
C ALA A 247 6.01 13.95 -13.35
N LYS A 248 4.97 14.54 -13.96
CA LYS A 248 4.80 15.98 -14.13
C LYS A 248 4.60 16.72 -12.81
N HIS A 249 3.72 16.23 -11.95
CA HIS A 249 3.35 16.86 -10.69
C HIS A 249 4.27 16.35 -9.56
N LYS A 250 4.87 17.27 -8.80
CA LYS A 250 5.92 16.98 -7.82
C LYS A 250 5.49 17.26 -6.38
N PHE A 251 4.59 18.21 -6.16
CA PHE A 251 4.27 18.73 -4.84
C PHE A 251 2.79 18.54 -4.48
N ARG A 252 2.49 18.36 -3.19
CA ARG A 252 1.13 18.05 -2.70
C ARG A 252 0.15 19.21 -2.82
N ASP A 253 0.64 20.44 -2.88
CA ASP A 253 -0.14 21.66 -3.08
C ASP A 253 -0.52 21.91 -4.55
N GLU A 254 0.00 21.12 -5.49
CA GLU A 254 -0.46 21.17 -6.88
C GLU A 254 -1.87 20.55 -7.00
N ASP A 255 -2.73 21.14 -7.84
CA ASP A 255 -4.13 20.73 -8.03
C ASP A 255 -4.30 19.21 -8.24
N TYR A 256 -3.36 18.57 -8.94
CA TYR A 256 -3.38 17.14 -9.19
C TYR A 256 -3.38 16.29 -7.91
N TYR A 257 -2.56 16.64 -6.92
CA TYR A 257 -2.49 15.92 -5.65
C TYR A 257 -3.49 16.48 -4.64
N ALA A 258 -3.61 17.82 -4.55
CA ALA A 258 -4.51 18.48 -3.62
C ALA A 258 -5.98 18.05 -3.82
N SER A 259 -6.41 17.81 -5.06
CA SER A 259 -7.76 17.32 -5.37
C SER A 259 -8.07 15.91 -4.86
N LYS A 260 -7.03 15.14 -4.47
CA LYS A 260 -7.15 13.74 -4.02
C LYS A 260 -7.05 13.59 -2.50
N GLU A 261 -6.85 14.71 -1.79
CA GLU A 261 -6.73 14.77 -0.33
C GLU A 261 -8.10 14.74 0.35
N TYR A 262 -8.13 14.18 1.56
CA TYR A 262 -9.31 14.01 2.39
C TYR A 262 -8.88 13.85 3.84
N ASP A 263 -9.76 14.14 4.80
CA ASP A 263 -9.44 13.97 6.21
C ASP A 263 -9.87 12.58 6.69
N LEU A 264 -8.88 11.78 7.14
CA LEU A 264 -9.12 10.47 7.75
C LEU A 264 -9.96 10.61 9.04
N ALA A 265 -9.88 11.74 9.74
CA ALA A 265 -10.67 11.98 10.94
C ALA A 265 -12.18 12.01 10.65
N ASP A 266 -12.61 12.22 9.40
CA ASP A 266 -14.02 12.19 9.02
C ASP A 266 -14.58 10.76 8.88
N ILE A 267 -13.74 9.73 8.90
CA ILE A 267 -14.19 8.35 8.90
C ILE A 267 -14.76 8.01 10.28
N LYS A 268 -16.08 7.90 10.39
CA LYS A 268 -16.78 7.60 11.66
C LYS A 268 -17.26 6.16 11.79
N VAL A 269 -17.45 5.48 10.67
CA VAL A 269 -17.91 4.08 10.66
C VAL A 269 -16.83 3.15 11.23
N PRO A 270 -17.23 2.03 11.88
CA PRO A 270 -16.31 0.97 12.27
C PRO A 270 -15.31 0.56 11.18
N LEU A 271 -14.07 0.30 11.58
CA LEU A 271 -12.93 0.07 10.70
C LEU A 271 -12.10 -1.13 11.15
N LEU A 272 -11.81 -2.05 10.24
CA LEU A 272 -10.76 -3.06 10.39
C LEU A 272 -9.69 -2.84 9.32
N SER A 273 -8.61 -2.15 9.67
CA SER A 273 -7.47 -1.95 8.77
C SER A 273 -6.59 -3.19 8.77
N VAL A 274 -6.43 -3.82 7.61
CA VAL A 274 -5.56 -5.01 7.48
C VAL A 274 -4.31 -4.63 6.69
N GLY A 275 -3.19 -4.47 7.37
CA GLY A 275 -1.88 -4.20 6.75
C GLY A 275 -1.05 -5.48 6.65
N ASN A 276 -0.07 -5.49 5.75
CA ASN A 276 0.82 -6.62 5.54
C ASN A 276 2.27 -6.19 5.73
N TRP A 277 3.02 -6.91 6.57
CA TRP A 277 4.44 -6.63 6.80
C TRP A 277 5.29 -6.71 5.53
N GLY A 278 4.80 -7.41 4.51
CA GLY A 278 5.36 -7.48 3.16
C GLY A 278 5.14 -6.24 2.29
N GLY A 279 4.17 -5.39 2.63
CA GLY A 279 3.73 -4.25 1.83
C GLY A 279 4.60 -3.00 1.97
N ILE A 280 5.92 -3.15 2.15
CA ILE A 280 6.87 -2.08 2.55
C ILE A 280 7.16 -1.02 1.46
N LEU A 281 6.48 -1.10 0.31
CA LEU A 281 6.68 -0.23 -0.86
C LEU A 281 5.36 0.31 -1.43
N LEU A 282 4.23 0.01 -0.77
CA LEU A 282 2.92 0.48 -1.21
C LEU A 282 1.92 0.64 -0.05
N HIS A 283 1.39 -0.46 0.49
CA HIS A 283 0.17 -0.39 1.31
C HIS A 283 0.41 -0.28 2.83
N LEU A 284 1.51 -0.85 3.34
CA LEU A 284 1.71 -1.02 4.79
C LEU A 284 1.61 0.30 5.57
N ARG A 285 2.31 1.33 5.10
CA ARG A 285 2.28 2.67 5.71
C ARG A 285 0.86 3.23 5.75
N GLY A 286 0.13 3.12 4.64
CA GLY A 286 -1.23 3.63 4.52
C GLY A 286 -2.23 2.93 5.44
N ASN A 287 -2.12 1.62 5.63
CA ASN A 287 -2.98 0.90 6.57
C ASN A 287 -2.77 1.35 8.02
N ILE A 288 -1.51 1.55 8.42
CA ILE A 288 -1.15 1.98 9.78
C ILE A 288 -1.56 3.43 10.02
N GLU A 289 -1.21 4.34 9.12
CA GLU A 289 -1.58 5.76 9.23
C GLU A 289 -3.10 5.95 9.11
N GLY A 290 -3.76 5.20 8.23
CA GLY A 290 -5.22 5.14 8.11
C GLY A 290 -5.89 4.77 9.43
N TYR A 291 -5.42 3.71 10.09
CA TYR A 291 -5.89 3.32 11.43
C TYR A 291 -5.61 4.42 12.47
N MET A 292 -4.38 4.95 12.50
CA MET A 292 -3.99 5.94 13.51
C MET A 292 -4.85 7.21 13.44
N HIS A 293 -5.14 7.69 12.22
CA HIS A 293 -5.81 8.98 12.02
C HIS A 293 -7.30 8.87 11.73
N ALA A 294 -7.86 7.67 11.51
CA ALA A 294 -9.30 7.49 11.38
C ALA A 294 -10.02 7.96 12.66
N GLY A 295 -11.10 8.73 12.48
CA GLY A 295 -11.95 9.24 13.55
C GLY A 295 -12.98 8.24 14.08
N SER A 296 -12.86 6.97 13.70
CA SER A 296 -13.76 5.89 14.08
C SER A 296 -13.59 5.52 15.54
N GLU A 297 -14.69 5.32 16.26
CA GLU A 297 -14.66 4.84 17.64
C GLU A 297 -14.30 3.35 17.72
N PHE A 298 -14.74 2.56 16.74
CA PHE A 298 -14.46 1.12 16.65
C PHE A 298 -13.47 0.87 15.53
N LYS A 299 -12.18 1.05 15.84
CA LYS A 299 -11.09 0.80 14.90
C LYS A 299 -10.15 -0.29 15.39
N TYR A 300 -9.78 -1.16 14.47
CA TYR A 300 -8.92 -2.30 14.70
C TYR A 300 -7.82 -2.35 13.64
N LEU A 301 -6.61 -2.72 14.04
CA LEU A 301 -5.45 -2.91 13.17
C LEU A 301 -5.05 -4.38 13.19
N ARG A 302 -5.06 -5.02 12.02
CA ARG A 302 -4.59 -6.38 11.83
C ARG A 302 -3.37 -6.38 10.93
N LEU A 303 -2.25 -6.94 11.38
CA LEU A 303 -0.99 -7.00 10.62
C LEU A 303 -0.66 -8.45 10.28
N ILE A 304 -0.62 -8.76 8.99
CA ILE A 304 -0.45 -10.11 8.44
C ILE A 304 0.89 -10.25 7.71
N THR A 305 1.14 -11.45 7.19
CA THR A 305 2.22 -11.77 6.24
C THR A 305 1.64 -12.51 5.04
N GLY A 306 2.44 -12.63 3.97
CA GLY A 306 2.10 -13.40 2.78
C GLY A 306 1.98 -12.55 1.52
N ARG A 307 1.78 -13.22 0.38
CA ARG A 307 1.62 -12.56 -0.91
C ARG A 307 0.30 -11.79 -0.95
N HIS A 308 0.31 -10.55 -1.43
CA HIS A 308 -0.80 -9.58 -1.40
C HIS A 308 -2.22 -10.13 -1.69
N ASP A 309 -2.33 -11.12 -2.57
CA ASP A 309 -3.60 -11.62 -3.09
C ASP A 309 -4.14 -12.88 -2.38
N LEU A 310 -3.34 -13.62 -1.63
CA LEU A 310 -3.75 -14.91 -1.06
C LEU A 310 -4.37 -14.81 0.34
N PRO A 311 -3.78 -14.09 1.32
CA PRO A 311 -4.28 -14.05 2.68
C PRO A 311 -5.73 -13.58 2.81
N PHE A 312 -6.18 -12.71 1.90
CA PHE A 312 -7.57 -12.27 1.85
C PHE A 312 -8.57 -13.43 1.73
N TYR A 313 -8.17 -14.57 1.15
CA TYR A 313 -8.99 -15.76 0.95
C TYR A 313 -8.65 -16.93 1.89
N TYR A 314 -7.72 -16.76 2.82
CA TYR A 314 -7.43 -17.80 3.83
C TYR A 314 -8.62 -17.95 4.78
N LYS A 315 -8.91 -19.18 5.19
CA LYS A 315 -10.13 -19.49 5.98
C LYS A 315 -10.18 -18.71 7.28
N GLU A 316 -9.05 -18.63 7.97
CA GLU A 316 -8.86 -17.90 9.21
C GLU A 316 -9.05 -16.38 9.04
N GLU A 317 -8.62 -15.84 7.91
CA GLU A 317 -8.71 -14.42 7.60
C GLU A 317 -10.13 -14.03 7.16
N VAL A 318 -10.77 -14.86 6.34
CA VAL A 318 -12.18 -14.72 5.95
C VAL A 318 -13.10 -14.87 7.17
N ALA A 319 -12.76 -15.72 8.15
CA ALA A 319 -13.51 -15.83 9.40
C ALA A 319 -13.49 -14.51 10.21
N ILE A 320 -12.35 -13.80 10.23
CA ILE A 320 -12.25 -12.48 10.86
C ILE A 320 -13.07 -11.45 10.07
N GLN A 321 -12.98 -11.44 8.74
CA GLN A 321 -13.79 -10.55 7.88
C GLN A 321 -15.28 -10.76 8.14
N LEU A 322 -15.75 -12.01 8.10
CA LEU A 322 -17.14 -12.39 8.38
C LEU A 322 -17.57 -11.95 9.78
N SER A 323 -16.77 -12.23 10.81
CA SER A 323 -17.13 -11.88 12.19
C SER A 323 -17.28 -10.37 12.38
N PHE A 324 -16.40 -9.57 11.77
CA PHE A 324 -16.48 -8.12 11.83
C PHE A 324 -17.69 -7.57 11.05
N LEU A 325 -17.92 -8.07 9.83
CA LEU A 325 -19.04 -7.66 9.00
C LEU A 325 -20.38 -8.06 9.63
N ASP A 326 -20.50 -9.27 10.18
CA ASP A 326 -21.72 -9.75 10.82
C ASP A 326 -22.09 -8.88 12.04
N ALA A 327 -21.10 -8.45 12.82
CA ALA A 327 -21.31 -7.55 13.96
C ALA A 327 -21.92 -6.21 13.55
N PHE A 328 -21.39 -5.56 12.51
CA PHE A 328 -21.78 -4.19 12.15
C PHE A 328 -22.87 -4.10 11.07
N LEU A 329 -23.05 -5.14 10.24
CA LEU A 329 -24.04 -5.16 9.17
C LEU A 329 -25.32 -5.90 9.55
N LYS A 330 -25.20 -6.96 10.36
CA LYS A 330 -26.32 -7.84 10.76
C LYS A 330 -26.65 -7.76 12.26
N GLY A 331 -25.77 -7.18 13.08
CA GLY A 331 -25.92 -7.17 14.53
C GLY A 331 -25.57 -8.51 15.21
N ASP A 332 -24.97 -9.46 14.48
CA ASP A 332 -24.51 -10.75 15.05
C ASP A 332 -23.08 -10.63 15.57
N ASP A 333 -22.93 -9.98 16.73
CA ASP A 333 -21.62 -9.66 17.32
C ASP A 333 -21.14 -10.69 18.35
N LYS A 334 -20.72 -11.87 17.86
CA LYS A 334 -20.26 -12.98 18.71
C LYS A 334 -18.98 -12.65 19.49
N LEU A 335 -18.04 -11.94 18.87
CA LEU A 335 -16.74 -11.62 19.47
C LEU A 335 -16.77 -10.33 20.29
N GLY A 336 -17.71 -9.42 20.04
CA GLY A 336 -17.81 -8.14 20.74
C GLY A 336 -17.11 -6.98 20.06
N TRP A 337 -17.07 -6.95 18.73
CA TRP A 337 -16.51 -5.85 17.94
C TRP A 337 -17.18 -4.50 18.22
N SER A 338 -18.48 -4.51 18.54
CA SER A 338 -19.28 -3.32 18.84
C SER A 338 -19.25 -2.92 20.32
N ILE A 339 -18.47 -3.63 21.15
CA ILE A 339 -18.32 -3.35 22.58
C ILE A 339 -16.94 -2.75 22.81
N LYS A 340 -16.92 -1.45 23.13
CA LYS A 340 -15.68 -0.68 23.27
C LYS A 340 -14.72 -1.32 24.27
N GLY A 341 -13.49 -1.59 23.83
CA GLY A 341 -12.44 -2.19 24.66
C GLY A 341 -12.61 -3.68 24.96
N LYS A 342 -13.64 -4.36 24.42
CA LYS A 342 -13.79 -5.81 24.60
C LYS A 342 -12.77 -6.61 23.80
N LEU A 343 -12.47 -6.18 22.58
CA LEU A 343 -11.43 -6.76 21.73
C LEU A 343 -10.18 -5.89 21.75
N PRO A 344 -8.97 -6.49 21.66
CA PRO A 344 -7.74 -5.72 21.50
C PRO A 344 -7.78 -4.93 20.20
N ALA A 345 -7.29 -3.69 20.23
CA ALA A 345 -7.30 -2.83 19.07
C ALA A 345 -6.29 -3.26 17.99
N VAL A 346 -5.29 -4.07 18.35
CA VAL A 346 -4.23 -4.51 17.45
C VAL A 346 -4.03 -6.02 17.55
N ASP A 347 -3.94 -6.69 16.40
CA ASP A 347 -3.53 -8.08 16.23
C ASP A 347 -2.42 -8.12 15.17
N MET A 348 -1.26 -8.70 15.48
CA MET A 348 -0.13 -8.74 14.55
C MET A 348 0.57 -10.09 14.54
N VAL A 349 1.01 -10.50 13.35
CA VAL A 349 2.00 -11.57 13.16
C VAL A 349 3.38 -11.09 13.63
N LEU A 350 4.11 -11.94 14.36
CA LEU A 350 5.48 -11.71 14.80
C LEU A 350 6.46 -12.48 13.92
N ARG A 351 7.29 -11.76 13.16
CA ARG A 351 8.30 -12.33 12.26
C ARG A 351 9.54 -12.77 13.04
N LYS A 352 9.58 -14.04 13.44
CA LYS A 352 10.69 -14.70 14.14
C LYS A 352 11.29 -15.82 13.30
N GLY A 353 12.62 -15.83 13.19
CA GLY A 353 13.36 -16.86 12.46
C GLY A 353 13.37 -16.68 10.94
N ASP A 354 14.14 -17.53 10.26
CA ASP A 354 14.21 -17.61 8.79
C ASP A 354 13.38 -18.80 8.30
N ILE A 355 12.09 -18.56 8.06
CA ILE A 355 11.18 -19.56 7.50
C ILE A 355 11.11 -19.52 5.96
N GLY A 356 11.84 -18.59 5.33
CA GLY A 356 11.75 -18.29 3.90
C GLY A 356 10.66 -17.27 3.54
N PHE A 357 10.40 -17.17 2.23
CA PHE A 357 9.43 -16.25 1.63
C PHE A 357 8.60 -16.97 0.55
N ASN A 358 7.43 -16.43 0.24
CA ASN A 358 6.46 -16.94 -0.74
C ASN A 358 6.06 -18.40 -0.50
N ASP A 359 5.93 -18.79 0.78
CA ASP A 359 5.57 -20.14 1.23
C ASP A 359 4.49 -20.03 2.30
N ALA A 360 3.24 -20.02 1.86
CA ALA A 360 2.06 -19.79 2.71
C ALA A 360 1.95 -20.81 3.86
N GLU A 361 2.41 -22.05 3.66
CA GLU A 361 2.36 -23.07 4.71
C GLU A 361 3.41 -22.83 5.78
N LYS A 362 4.62 -22.43 5.40
CA LYS A 362 5.66 -22.08 6.38
C LYS A 362 5.33 -20.80 7.14
N GLU A 363 4.70 -19.81 6.49
CA GLU A 363 4.33 -18.55 7.13
C GLU A 363 3.34 -18.70 8.28
N LYS A 364 2.57 -19.80 8.32
CA LYS A 364 1.72 -20.14 9.47
C LYS A 364 2.50 -20.43 10.76
N ALA A 365 3.80 -20.68 10.67
CA ALA A 365 4.66 -20.88 11.83
C ALA A 365 4.92 -19.58 12.61
N TYR A 366 4.67 -18.41 12.02
CA TYR A 366 4.77 -17.16 12.76
C TYR A 366 3.67 -17.05 13.82
N GLU A 367 4.07 -16.70 15.03
CA GLU A 367 3.14 -16.46 16.13
C GLU A 367 2.37 -15.16 15.93
N ARG A 368 1.16 -15.09 16.49
CA ARG A 368 0.38 -13.84 16.55
C ARG A 368 0.34 -13.30 17.96
N ARG A 369 0.32 -11.97 18.10
CA ARG A 369 0.18 -11.27 19.37
C ARG A 369 -0.83 -10.15 19.25
N THR A 370 -1.60 -9.93 20.32
CA THR A 370 -2.53 -8.82 20.44
C THR A 370 -2.00 -7.71 21.36
N GLU A 371 -2.36 -6.47 21.05
CA GLU A 371 -2.06 -5.25 21.82
C GLU A 371 -3.29 -4.33 21.88
N ASN A 372 -3.36 -3.51 22.91
CA ASN A 372 -4.50 -2.60 23.13
C ASN A 372 -4.40 -1.31 22.33
N GLU A 373 -3.23 -0.99 21.79
CA GLU A 373 -2.97 0.28 21.11
C GLU A 373 -1.80 0.20 20.12
N TRP A 374 -1.78 1.15 19.18
CA TRP A 374 -0.68 1.38 18.27
C TRP A 374 -0.36 2.89 18.20
N PRO A 375 0.91 3.31 18.30
CA PRO A 375 2.09 2.48 18.62
C PRO A 375 1.95 1.81 19.99
N ILE A 376 2.67 0.71 20.20
CA ILE A 376 2.61 -0.07 21.44
C ILE A 376 3.14 0.81 22.60
N ALA A 377 2.38 1.00 23.68
CA ALA A 377 2.78 1.97 24.73
C ALA A 377 4.11 1.66 25.41
N ARG A 378 4.46 0.38 25.57
CA ARG A 378 5.73 -0.02 26.19
C ARG A 378 6.93 0.06 25.23
N THR A 379 6.76 0.55 24.00
CA THR A 379 7.86 0.72 23.04
C THR A 379 8.91 1.69 23.59
N GLN A 380 10.16 1.23 23.62
CA GLN A 380 11.34 2.00 23.94
C GLN A 380 12.07 2.39 22.66
N TYR A 381 11.84 3.63 22.22
CA TYR A 381 12.55 4.22 21.10
C TYR A 381 14.03 4.39 21.43
N THR A 382 14.88 3.52 20.86
CA THR A 382 16.30 3.39 21.21
C THR A 382 17.17 3.80 20.04
N ASN A 383 18.07 4.76 20.26
CA ASN A 383 19.02 5.19 19.23
C ASN A 383 20.16 4.19 19.10
N PHE A 384 20.37 3.70 17.89
CA PHE A 384 21.57 2.98 17.48
C PHE A 384 22.42 3.94 16.65
N HIS A 385 23.55 4.35 17.22
CA HIS A 385 24.48 5.30 16.64
C HIS A 385 25.39 4.64 15.61
N LEU A 386 25.57 5.33 14.48
CA LEU A 386 26.49 4.93 13.42
C LEU A 386 27.89 5.44 13.79
N SER A 387 28.93 4.63 13.51
CA SER A 387 30.33 5.04 13.67
C SER A 387 31.06 5.12 12.32
N PRO A 388 32.17 5.89 12.23
CA PRO A 388 33.03 5.87 11.05
C PRO A 388 33.62 4.50 10.72
N SER A 389 33.72 3.60 11.71
CA SER A 389 34.14 2.22 11.54
C SER A 389 33.05 1.29 11.00
N LYS A 390 31.93 1.85 10.51
CA LYS A 390 30.77 1.11 9.98
C LYS A 390 30.07 0.22 11.04
N ALA A 391 30.18 0.59 12.32
CA ALA A 391 29.45 -0.08 13.40
C ALA A 391 28.11 0.63 13.67
N LEU A 392 27.17 -0.14 14.23
CA LEU A 392 25.86 0.35 14.68
C LEU A 392 25.63 -0.06 16.14
N THR A 393 25.71 0.89 17.08
CA THR A 393 25.73 0.58 18.53
C THR A 393 24.83 1.50 19.34
N THR A 394 24.30 1.04 20.48
CA THR A 394 23.47 1.87 21.37
C THR A 394 24.26 2.95 22.13
N THR A 395 25.59 2.88 22.11
CA THR A 395 26.48 3.90 22.65
C THR A 395 26.95 4.81 21.53
N ALA A 396 26.84 6.13 21.72
CA ALA A 396 27.38 7.11 20.80
C ALA A 396 28.91 6.97 20.67
N PRO A 397 29.48 7.02 19.46
CA PRO A 397 30.92 6.89 19.26
C PRO A 397 31.66 8.15 19.75
N THR A 398 32.77 7.95 20.46
CA THR A 398 33.72 9.05 20.74
C THR A 398 34.56 9.32 19.50
N ILE A 399 34.40 10.50 18.89
CA ILE A 399 35.09 10.87 17.66
C ILE A 399 36.10 11.98 17.98
N SER A 400 37.39 11.67 17.95
CA SER A 400 38.48 12.60 18.30
C SER A 400 38.79 13.64 17.21
N SER A 401 38.38 13.39 15.97
CA SER A 401 38.59 14.28 14.83
C SER A 401 37.48 14.05 13.80
N PRO A 402 37.00 15.08 13.08
CA PRO A 402 35.96 14.92 12.05
C PRO A 402 36.31 13.85 11.02
N GLN A 403 35.33 13.03 10.64
CA GLN A 403 35.47 11.98 9.62
C GLN A 403 34.28 12.03 8.65
N THR A 404 34.53 11.60 7.42
CA THR A 404 33.50 11.56 6.37
C THR A 404 33.55 10.20 5.69
N LEU A 405 32.41 9.55 5.57
CA LEU A 405 32.21 8.39 4.70
C LEU A 405 31.48 8.84 3.44
N SER A 406 31.84 8.33 2.27
CA SER A 406 31.25 8.75 0.99
C SER A 406 30.80 7.58 0.14
N TYR A 407 29.77 7.80 -0.67
CA TYR A 407 29.23 6.86 -1.64
C TYR A 407 28.76 7.62 -2.89
N LYS A 408 28.83 7.00 -4.06
CA LYS A 408 28.47 7.61 -5.34
C LYS A 408 26.95 7.85 -5.43
N ALA A 409 26.56 9.02 -5.91
CA ALA A 409 25.17 9.34 -6.26
C ALA A 409 24.70 8.53 -7.50
N LEU A 410 23.41 8.60 -7.82
CA LEU A 410 22.76 7.83 -8.90
C LEU A 410 23.08 6.32 -8.86
N GLY A 411 23.11 5.76 -7.65
CA GLY A 411 23.30 4.34 -7.47
C GLY A 411 22.03 3.55 -7.76
N THR A 412 22.21 2.37 -8.32
CA THR A 412 21.26 1.26 -8.21
C THR A 412 22.12 0.02 -8.01
N LEU A 413 21.75 -0.88 -7.09
CA LEU A 413 22.38 -2.21 -7.11
C LEU A 413 22.10 -2.84 -8.48
N SER A 414 23.14 -3.05 -9.30
CA SER A 414 22.98 -3.64 -10.63
C SER A 414 22.38 -5.04 -10.50
N GLU A 415 21.22 -5.21 -11.14
CA GLU A 415 20.36 -6.39 -11.29
C GLU A 415 19.67 -6.95 -10.03
N SER A 416 18.47 -6.40 -9.77
CA SER A 416 17.33 -7.21 -9.32
C SER A 416 16.21 -7.14 -10.35
N SER A 417 16.46 -7.62 -11.58
CA SER A 417 15.39 -8.16 -12.42
C SER A 417 14.92 -9.48 -11.81
N GLY A 418 14.35 -9.39 -10.60
CA GLY A 418 13.50 -10.43 -10.06
C GLY A 418 12.29 -10.62 -10.98
N PRO A 419 11.63 -11.79 -10.94
CA PRO A 419 10.60 -12.14 -11.90
C PRO A 419 9.51 -11.07 -11.96
N SER A 420 8.83 -10.97 -13.12
CA SER A 420 7.63 -10.16 -13.33
C SER A 420 6.70 -10.19 -12.12
N ALA A 421 5.97 -9.10 -11.85
CA ALA A 421 5.05 -8.80 -10.74
C ALA A 421 4.17 -9.92 -10.13
N PHE A 422 4.16 -11.13 -10.70
CA PHE A 422 3.45 -12.33 -10.23
C PHE A 422 4.15 -13.65 -10.67
N GLY A 423 5.48 -13.67 -10.80
CA GLY A 423 6.26 -14.85 -11.19
C GLY A 423 6.88 -15.58 -10.00
N THR A 424 6.73 -16.91 -9.96
CA THR A 424 6.94 -17.77 -8.77
C THR A 424 8.37 -18.34 -8.64
N THR A 425 9.43 -17.61 -8.99
CA THR A 425 10.77 -18.18 -8.82
C THR A 425 11.25 -17.97 -7.38
N ASN A 426 11.28 -19.06 -6.60
CA ASN A 426 11.76 -19.12 -5.21
C ASN A 426 13.29 -18.98 -5.07
N SER A 427 13.99 -18.46 -6.08
CA SER A 427 15.42 -18.23 -5.98
C SER A 427 15.66 -16.98 -5.13
N SER A 428 16.27 -17.15 -3.96
CA SER A 428 16.84 -16.03 -3.22
C SER A 428 17.86 -15.34 -4.13
N PRO A 429 17.73 -14.04 -4.43
CA PRO A 429 18.82 -13.32 -5.05
C PRO A 429 20.02 -13.39 -4.10
N THR A 430 21.11 -14.02 -4.55
CA THR A 430 22.36 -14.04 -3.80
C THR A 430 23.02 -12.68 -3.96
N PHE A 431 22.73 -11.75 -3.06
CA PHE A 431 23.59 -10.58 -2.89
C PHE A 431 24.79 -11.03 -2.06
N PRO A 432 26.03 -10.88 -2.56
CA PRO A 432 27.19 -11.20 -1.76
C PRO A 432 27.16 -10.34 -0.49
N PRO A 433 27.15 -10.94 0.71
CA PRO A 433 27.28 -10.17 1.94
C PRO A 433 28.66 -9.51 1.92
N ASN A 434 28.69 -8.18 1.98
CA ASN A 434 29.90 -7.36 2.08
C ASN A 434 30.71 -7.06 0.80
N THR A 435 30.13 -7.01 -0.41
CA THR A 435 30.84 -6.30 -1.48
C THR A 435 30.77 -4.79 -1.21
N GLU A 436 31.91 -4.12 -1.17
CA GLU A 436 31.96 -2.66 -1.20
C GLU A 436 31.35 -2.19 -2.52
N ASN A 437 30.05 -1.94 -2.52
CA ASN A 437 29.41 -1.20 -3.58
C ASN A 437 29.74 0.28 -3.36
N ALA A 438 30.38 0.90 -4.36
CA ALA A 438 30.69 2.32 -4.35
C ALA A 438 29.47 3.22 -4.12
N HIS A 439 28.24 2.70 -4.22
CA HIS A 439 26.97 3.41 -4.07
C HIS A 439 26.23 3.17 -2.73
N THR A 440 26.82 2.44 -1.78
CA THR A 440 26.16 2.13 -0.49
C THR A 440 27.12 2.19 0.70
N LEU A 441 26.63 2.70 1.84
CA LEU A 441 27.25 2.52 3.15
C LEU A 441 26.42 1.53 3.97
N GLN A 442 27.06 0.62 4.68
CA GLN A 442 26.41 -0.36 5.55
C GLN A 442 26.95 -0.24 6.96
N PHE A 443 26.08 -0.23 7.96
CA PHE A 443 26.39 -0.15 9.39
C PHE A 443 25.77 -1.34 10.10
N THR A 444 26.56 -2.10 10.85
CA THR A 444 26.14 -3.40 11.37
C THR A 444 26.21 -3.42 12.89
N THR A 445 25.17 -3.96 13.53
CA THR A 445 25.19 -4.19 14.98
C THR A 445 26.16 -5.29 15.35
N PRO A 446 26.70 -5.30 16.58
CA PRO A 446 27.15 -6.54 17.20
C PRO A 446 26.02 -7.59 17.16
N PRO A 447 26.35 -8.90 17.24
CA PRO A 447 25.35 -9.92 17.54
C PRO A 447 24.54 -9.51 18.78
N PHE A 448 23.22 -9.60 18.69
CA PHE A 448 22.36 -9.35 19.85
C PHE A 448 22.61 -10.43 20.91
N THR A 449 22.79 -10.02 22.17
CA THR A 449 23.10 -10.94 23.29
C THR A 449 21.86 -11.59 23.88
N GLN A 450 20.67 -11.17 23.46
CA GLN A 450 19.39 -11.72 23.85
C GLN A 450 18.36 -11.44 22.75
N GLN A 451 17.27 -12.21 22.75
CA GLN A 451 16.15 -11.96 21.85
C GLN A 451 15.61 -10.54 22.06
N THR A 452 15.52 -9.77 20.97
CA THR A 452 15.02 -8.39 20.99
C THR A 452 13.94 -8.21 19.94
N GLU A 453 12.78 -7.69 20.36
CA GLU A 453 11.72 -7.33 19.43
C GLU A 453 11.88 -5.88 18.96
N ILE A 454 11.82 -5.68 17.64
CA ILE A 454 11.70 -4.37 17.01
C ILE A 454 10.33 -4.30 16.33
N THR A 455 9.41 -3.49 16.86
CA THR A 455 8.05 -3.33 16.33
C THR A 455 7.57 -1.89 16.39
N GLY A 456 7.31 -1.28 15.24
CA GLY A 456 6.81 0.09 15.15
C GLY A 456 7.48 0.91 14.05
N HIS A 457 7.28 2.23 14.14
CA HIS A 457 7.87 3.25 13.26
C HIS A 457 9.37 3.46 13.55
N ILE A 458 10.16 3.71 12.51
CA ILE A 458 11.62 3.91 12.62
C ILE A 458 11.98 5.29 12.06
N LEU A 459 12.92 5.97 12.72
CA LEU A 459 13.47 7.25 12.27
C LEU A 459 15.00 7.16 12.19
N ALA A 460 15.59 7.52 11.06
CA ALA A 460 17.03 7.73 10.96
C ALA A 460 17.36 9.22 11.01
N HIS A 461 18.36 9.61 11.80
CA HIS A 461 18.95 10.95 11.78
C HIS A 461 20.34 10.88 11.14
N LEU A 462 20.52 11.61 10.05
CA LEU A 462 21.74 11.60 9.25
C LEU A 462 22.24 13.03 8.98
N ASN A 463 23.56 13.21 9.02
CA ASN A 463 24.27 14.45 8.69
C ASN A 463 24.94 14.27 7.34
N VAL A 464 24.29 14.78 6.30
CA VAL A 464 24.64 14.49 4.92
C VAL A 464 25.09 15.73 4.17
N SER A 465 26.01 15.57 3.22
CA SER A 465 26.31 16.57 2.21
C SER A 465 26.53 15.90 0.85
N LEU A 466 26.69 16.71 -0.19
CA LEU A 466 27.11 16.24 -1.50
C LEU A 466 28.39 16.93 -1.93
N SER A 467 29.18 16.23 -2.75
CA SER A 467 30.41 16.72 -3.37
C SER A 467 30.36 16.48 -4.88
N PRO A 468 30.56 17.51 -5.73
CA PRO A 468 30.53 17.35 -7.18
C PRO A 468 31.64 16.42 -7.68
N SER A 469 31.39 15.69 -8.78
CA SER A 469 32.48 15.00 -9.47
C SER A 469 33.31 16.02 -10.26
N PRO A 470 34.65 16.02 -10.16
CA PRO A 470 35.52 16.88 -10.97
C PRO A 470 35.37 16.68 -12.48
N THR A 471 34.83 15.54 -12.89
CA THR A 471 34.66 15.13 -14.29
C THR A 471 33.22 15.29 -14.81
N SER A 472 32.27 15.69 -13.96
CA SER A 472 30.86 15.86 -14.37
C SER A 472 30.64 17.25 -15.01
N PRO A 473 29.92 17.33 -16.14
CA PRO A 473 29.56 18.62 -16.74
C PRO A 473 28.47 19.37 -15.95
N THR A 474 27.74 18.67 -15.08
CA THR A 474 26.67 19.23 -14.23
C THR A 474 27.08 19.23 -12.77
N THR A 475 26.69 20.30 -12.05
CA THR A 475 26.85 20.37 -10.59
C THR A 475 25.60 19.80 -9.92
N PRO A 476 25.73 18.74 -9.09
CA PRO A 476 24.60 18.19 -8.35
C PRO A 476 23.97 19.24 -7.43
N SER A 477 22.64 19.21 -7.31
CA SER A 477 21.87 20.22 -6.57
C SER A 477 20.85 19.63 -5.58
N ASP A 478 20.88 18.32 -5.35
CA ASP A 478 20.04 17.63 -4.37
C ASP A 478 20.67 16.27 -3.97
N ILE A 479 20.09 15.62 -2.96
CA ILE A 479 20.43 14.27 -2.51
C ILE A 479 19.15 13.45 -2.37
N ASP A 480 19.09 12.30 -3.02
CA ASP A 480 18.12 11.27 -2.67
C ASP A 480 18.76 10.28 -1.69
N LEU A 481 18.10 10.07 -0.55
CA LEU A 481 18.47 9.11 0.48
C LEU A 481 17.55 7.89 0.40
N PHE A 482 18.15 6.71 0.21
CA PHE A 482 17.48 5.41 0.23
C PHE A 482 18.02 4.61 1.41
N LEU A 483 17.13 4.27 2.35
CA LEU A 483 17.49 3.56 3.57
C LEU A 483 16.90 2.17 3.55
N THR A 484 17.68 1.17 3.96
CA THR A 484 17.21 -0.22 4.10
C THR A 484 17.68 -0.78 5.43
N LEU A 485 16.75 -1.39 6.17
CA LEU A 485 17.08 -2.17 7.35
C LEU A 485 16.99 -3.65 6.98
N ARG A 486 17.98 -4.44 7.37
CA ARG A 486 18.08 -5.88 7.08
C ARG A 486 18.27 -6.64 8.37
N TYR A 487 17.78 -7.88 8.39
CA TYR A 487 18.02 -8.82 9.47
C TYR A 487 18.93 -9.95 9.00
N ILE A 488 20.03 -10.15 9.71
CA ILE A 488 20.95 -11.28 9.50
C ILE A 488 20.74 -12.25 10.66
N SER A 489 20.33 -13.47 10.33
CA SER A 489 20.11 -14.55 11.29
C SER A 489 21.40 -14.91 12.06
N PRO A 490 21.30 -15.64 13.18
CA PRO A 490 22.48 -16.11 13.93
C PRO A 490 23.43 -16.97 13.09
N SER A 491 22.92 -17.61 12.02
CA SER A 491 23.71 -18.38 11.05
C SER A 491 24.54 -17.53 10.08
N GLY A 492 24.36 -16.21 10.08
CA GLY A 492 25.01 -15.28 9.15
C GLY A 492 24.28 -15.10 7.82
N LYS A 493 23.10 -15.70 7.64
CA LYS A 493 22.26 -15.53 6.44
C LYS A 493 21.28 -14.37 6.61
N GLU A 494 21.11 -13.55 5.56
CA GLU A 494 20.03 -12.55 5.50
C GLU A 494 18.65 -13.23 5.44
N VAL A 495 17.75 -12.75 6.29
CA VAL A 495 16.36 -13.17 6.32
C VAL A 495 15.56 -12.28 5.37
N TYR A 496 14.90 -12.92 4.41
CA TYR A 496 13.98 -12.27 3.48
C TYR A 496 12.54 -12.61 3.86
N TYR A 497 11.64 -11.67 3.61
CA TYR A 497 10.22 -11.84 3.84
C TYR A 497 9.45 -11.80 2.52
N THR A 498 8.21 -12.27 2.55
CA THR A 498 7.32 -12.23 1.39
C THR A 498 6.86 -10.80 1.13
N GLY A 499 7.26 -10.24 -0.01
CA GLY A 499 6.79 -8.97 -0.54
C GLY A 499 5.44 -9.08 -1.24
N THR A 500 4.94 -7.93 -1.72
CA THR A 500 3.63 -7.81 -2.39
C THR A 500 3.44 -8.83 -3.52
N ALA A 501 4.47 -9.07 -4.35
CA ALA A 501 4.39 -9.99 -5.48
C ALA A 501 4.78 -11.43 -5.14
N GLY A 502 5.08 -11.72 -3.88
CA GLY A 502 5.78 -12.95 -3.46
C GLY A 502 7.30 -12.85 -3.66
N ASP A 503 7.81 -11.66 -3.95
CA ASP A 503 9.23 -11.39 -4.09
C ASP A 503 9.93 -11.32 -2.72
N PRO A 504 11.22 -11.67 -2.64
CA PRO A 504 11.97 -11.55 -1.39
C PRO A 504 12.30 -10.09 -1.09
N ILE A 505 11.83 -9.59 0.05
CA ILE A 505 12.08 -8.22 0.52
C ILE A 505 12.95 -8.20 1.80
N PRO A 506 13.72 -7.13 2.04
CA PRO A 506 14.39 -6.91 3.31
C PRO A 506 13.36 -6.56 4.41
N LEU A 507 13.85 -6.22 5.61
CA LEU A 507 12.98 -6.00 6.76
C LEU A 507 12.05 -4.79 6.59
N THR A 508 12.59 -3.66 6.12
CA THR A 508 11.84 -2.44 5.80
C THR A 508 12.75 -1.43 5.06
N LYS A 509 12.16 -0.35 4.54
CA LYS A 509 12.82 0.69 3.74
C LYS A 509 12.32 2.10 4.10
N GLY A 510 13.11 3.11 3.73
CA GLY A 510 12.80 4.53 3.94
C GLY A 510 13.44 5.42 2.88
N TRP A 511 12.86 6.60 2.67
CA TRP A 511 13.23 7.50 1.58
C TRP A 511 13.15 8.96 1.99
N LEU A 512 14.04 9.79 1.44
CA LEU A 512 13.93 11.25 1.50
C LEU A 512 14.68 11.91 0.34
N ARG A 513 14.01 12.81 -0.38
CA ARG A 513 14.65 13.83 -1.19
C ARG A 513 15.03 15.02 -0.32
N LEU A 514 16.31 15.39 -0.32
CA LEU A 514 16.87 16.32 0.66
C LEU A 514 16.36 17.76 0.48
N SER A 515 16.02 18.19 -0.73
CA SER A 515 15.36 19.48 -0.94
C SER A 515 13.98 19.57 -0.26
N LEU A 516 13.34 18.42 0.03
CA LEU A 516 12.07 18.30 0.73
C LEU A 516 12.24 17.95 2.22
N ARG A 517 13.41 18.25 2.81
CA ARG A 517 13.72 17.91 4.21
C ARG A 517 12.92 18.66 5.26
N LYS A 518 12.32 19.82 4.91
CA LYS A 518 11.60 20.69 5.86
C LYS A 518 10.47 19.91 6.55
N THR A 519 10.46 19.93 7.87
CA THR A 519 9.40 19.32 8.69
C THR A 519 8.45 20.39 9.20
N ASN A 520 7.21 19.99 9.47
CA ASN A 520 6.20 20.82 10.11
C ASN A 520 5.90 20.27 11.51
N PRO A 521 6.58 20.78 12.55
CA PRO A 521 6.38 20.33 13.93
C PRO A 521 5.04 20.77 14.53
N GLN A 522 4.33 21.73 13.90
CA GLN A 522 3.00 22.17 14.32
C GLN A 522 1.88 21.29 13.73
N HIS A 523 2.19 20.41 12.77
CA HIS A 523 1.19 19.56 12.16
C HIS A 523 0.63 18.54 13.19
N PRO A 524 -0.71 18.33 13.29
CA PRO A 524 -1.30 17.42 14.28
C PRO A 524 -0.81 15.96 14.20
N LYS A 525 -0.36 15.54 13.02
CA LYS A 525 0.19 14.20 12.76
C LYS A 525 1.71 14.09 13.00
N HIS A 526 2.39 15.19 13.33
CA HIS A 526 3.82 15.16 13.63
C HIS A 526 4.09 14.36 14.92
N ARG A 527 5.10 13.49 14.90
CA ARG A 527 5.59 12.77 16.08
C ARG A 527 7.11 12.80 16.11
N PRO A 528 7.76 12.72 17.29
CA PRO A 528 9.21 12.65 17.38
C PRO A 528 9.84 11.48 16.60
N TYR A 529 9.13 10.35 16.51
CA TYR A 529 9.53 9.15 15.76
C TYR A 529 9.00 9.13 14.31
N LEU A 530 8.17 10.09 13.91
CA LEU A 530 7.58 10.19 12.58
C LEU A 530 7.39 11.67 12.22
N PRO A 531 8.46 12.37 11.79
CA PRO A 531 8.40 13.78 11.48
C PRO A 531 7.47 14.04 10.28
N TRP A 532 6.49 14.93 10.47
CA TRP A 532 5.61 15.33 9.39
C TRP A 532 6.29 16.30 8.41
N ARG A 533 6.06 16.08 7.12
CA ARG A 533 6.47 16.96 6.02
C ARG A 533 5.27 17.20 5.14
N ASP A 534 4.98 18.45 4.77
CA ASP A 534 3.79 18.75 3.96
C ASP A 534 3.99 18.42 2.48
N TYR A 535 5.25 18.47 2.01
CA TYR A 535 5.66 18.29 0.61
C TYR A 535 5.06 19.34 -0.33
N PHE A 536 4.96 20.58 0.14
CA PHE A 536 4.50 21.69 -0.68
C PHE A 536 5.65 22.28 -1.50
N SER A 537 5.31 22.90 -2.62
CA SER A 537 6.27 23.63 -3.47
C SER A 537 7.04 24.69 -2.69
N SER A 538 6.39 25.32 -1.71
CA SER A 538 6.98 26.31 -0.79
C SER A 538 7.89 25.74 0.30
N ASP A 539 7.97 24.41 0.43
CA ASP A 539 8.85 23.72 1.39
C ASP A 539 10.22 23.37 0.82
N VAL A 540 10.43 23.58 -0.48
CA VAL A 540 11.69 23.26 -1.16
C VAL A 540 12.82 24.14 -0.59
N LEU A 541 13.84 23.48 -0.04
CA LEU A 541 15.04 24.11 0.49
C LEU A 541 16.24 23.77 -0.40
N PRO A 542 17.11 24.73 -0.75
CA PRO A 542 18.27 24.48 -1.58
C PRO A 542 19.23 23.47 -0.92
N VAL A 543 19.96 22.73 -1.76
CA VAL A 543 21.04 21.84 -1.33
C VAL A 543 22.33 22.32 -2.00
N VAL A 544 23.25 22.83 -1.18
CA VAL A 544 24.51 23.44 -1.59
C VAL A 544 25.63 22.41 -1.45
N PRO A 545 26.44 22.20 -2.50
CA PRO A 545 27.62 21.34 -2.39
C PRO A 545 28.53 21.69 -1.21
N GLY A 546 28.92 20.69 -0.43
CA GLY A 546 29.78 20.84 0.75
C GLY A 546 29.07 21.26 2.05
N GLU A 547 27.83 21.77 2.00
CA GLU A 547 27.08 22.11 3.21
C GLU A 547 26.52 20.84 3.88
N ILE A 548 26.63 20.77 5.21
CA ILE A 548 26.17 19.62 6.00
C ILE A 548 24.73 19.86 6.47
N TYR A 549 23.84 18.92 6.15
CA TYR A 549 22.43 18.95 6.51
C TYR A 549 22.10 17.82 7.49
N ALA A 550 21.63 18.18 8.69
CA ALA A 550 21.05 17.23 9.64
C ALA A 550 19.59 16.95 9.28
N VAL A 551 19.24 15.69 9.01
CA VAL A 551 17.91 15.30 8.54
C VAL A 551 17.36 14.04 9.19
N GLY A 552 16.07 14.06 9.50
CA GLY A 552 15.31 12.89 9.93
C GLY A 552 14.62 12.19 8.75
N VAL A 553 14.95 10.95 8.46
CA VAL A 553 14.38 10.14 7.38
C VAL A 553 13.44 9.09 7.96
N GLU A 554 12.19 9.12 7.54
CA GLU A 554 11.20 8.08 7.87
C GLU A 554 11.63 6.75 7.24
N ILE A 555 11.64 5.70 8.06
CA ILE A 555 11.73 4.31 7.62
C ILE A 555 10.41 3.65 8.02
N TRP A 556 9.77 3.00 7.06
CA TRP A 556 8.42 2.49 7.23
C TRP A 556 8.33 1.49 8.39
N PRO A 557 7.17 1.44 9.07
CA PRO A 557 6.98 0.60 10.23
C PRO A 557 7.25 -0.87 9.92
N THR A 558 7.74 -1.61 10.92
CA THR A 558 8.14 -3.00 10.75
C THR A 558 7.87 -3.80 12.02
N ASN A 559 8.00 -5.13 11.90
CA ASN A 559 8.10 -6.06 13.01
C ASN A 559 9.21 -7.08 12.73
N VAL A 560 10.05 -7.38 13.72
CA VAL A 560 10.96 -8.54 13.73
C VAL A 560 11.32 -8.94 15.15
N ILE A 561 11.48 -10.24 15.37
CA ILE A 561 12.12 -10.80 16.56
C ILE A 561 13.58 -11.12 16.19
N VAL A 562 14.49 -10.25 16.60
CA VAL A 562 15.93 -10.45 16.41
C VAL A 562 16.40 -11.49 17.42
N GLU A 563 16.75 -12.67 16.94
CA GLU A 563 17.24 -13.78 17.76
C GLU A 563 18.63 -13.49 18.35
N GLU A 564 18.95 -14.13 19.46
CA GLU A 564 20.31 -14.11 20.04
C GLU A 564 21.34 -14.56 18.99
N GLY A 565 22.43 -13.82 18.84
CA GLY A 565 23.43 -14.02 17.80
C GLY A 565 23.10 -13.36 16.45
N GLY A 566 21.84 -12.97 16.23
CA GLY A 566 21.40 -12.24 15.05
C GLY A 566 21.93 -10.80 15.03
N LYS A 567 21.94 -10.17 13.86
CA LYS A 567 22.43 -8.80 13.65
C LYS A 567 21.45 -8.00 12.81
N LEU A 568 21.45 -6.67 13.00
CA LEU A 568 20.81 -5.74 12.08
C LEU A 568 21.88 -5.05 11.23
N VAL A 569 21.55 -4.84 9.96
CA VAL A 569 22.36 -4.04 9.03
C VAL A 569 21.51 -2.87 8.54
N PHE A 570 22.00 -1.66 8.79
CA PHE A 570 21.41 -0.41 8.31
C PHE A 570 22.20 0.09 7.10
N GLU A 571 21.51 0.28 5.98
CA GLU A 571 22.12 0.70 4.72
C GLU A 571 21.68 2.11 4.33
N VAL A 572 22.63 2.90 3.85
CA VAL A 572 22.42 4.21 3.25
C VAL A 572 22.88 4.15 1.80
N SER A 573 21.98 4.47 0.86
CA SER A 573 22.27 4.47 -0.58
C SER A 573 21.70 5.71 -1.27
N SER A 574 22.08 5.86 -2.55
CA SER A 574 21.61 6.89 -3.47
C SER A 574 20.59 6.35 -4.46
N GLY A 575 20.10 5.11 -4.30
CA GLY A 575 18.99 4.55 -5.06
C GLY A 575 18.51 3.22 -4.50
N ASP A 576 17.59 2.59 -5.21
CA ASP A 576 16.97 1.36 -4.76
C ASP A 576 18.00 0.25 -4.55
N THR A 577 17.88 -0.39 -3.38
CA THR A 577 18.62 -1.60 -3.03
C THR A 577 17.71 -2.83 -3.19
N GLN A 578 18.16 -4.01 -2.72
CA GLN A 578 17.46 -5.28 -2.82
C GLN A 578 15.99 -5.23 -2.39
N GLY A 579 15.14 -6.04 -3.02
CA GLY A 579 13.73 -6.19 -2.68
C GLY A 579 12.87 -4.97 -3.02
N SER A 580 13.25 -4.20 -4.06
CA SER A 580 12.44 -3.08 -4.57
C SER A 580 11.53 -3.49 -5.75
N GLY A 581 11.80 -4.64 -6.38
CA GLY A 581 10.93 -5.25 -7.39
C GLY A 581 10.42 -4.28 -8.46
N ILE A 582 9.09 -4.20 -8.61
CA ILE A 582 8.42 -3.27 -9.51
C ILE A 582 8.21 -1.87 -8.93
N PHE A 583 8.64 -1.58 -7.70
CA PHE A 583 8.41 -0.32 -6.99
C PHE A 583 9.62 0.64 -7.03
N GLN A 584 10.39 0.60 -8.12
CA GLN A 584 11.62 1.36 -8.26
C GLN A 584 11.39 2.87 -8.47
N HIS A 585 12.44 3.63 -8.14
CA HIS A 585 12.56 5.09 -8.16
C HIS A 585 13.66 5.51 -9.15
N ASN A 586 13.43 5.25 -10.43
CA ASN A 586 14.43 5.43 -11.49
C ASN A 586 13.89 6.20 -12.69
N HIS A 587 12.93 7.10 -12.47
CA HIS A 587 12.43 7.96 -13.54
C HIS A 587 13.54 8.94 -13.98
N PRO A 588 13.94 8.95 -15.26
CA PRO A 588 15.08 9.74 -15.72
C PRO A 588 14.87 11.24 -15.49
N GLU A 589 13.69 11.77 -15.84
CA GLU A 589 13.38 13.21 -15.64
C GLU A 589 13.26 13.63 -14.17
N ASP A 590 13.04 12.68 -13.25
CA ASP A 590 12.99 12.98 -11.81
C ASP A 590 14.39 12.96 -11.19
N ARG A 591 15.41 12.41 -11.88
CA ARG A 591 16.72 12.09 -11.28
C ARG A 591 17.97 12.50 -12.06
N GLU A 592 18.08 12.19 -13.35
CA GLU A 592 19.38 12.21 -14.06
C GLU A 592 20.06 13.58 -14.13
N GLU A 593 19.31 14.68 -14.24
CA GLU A 593 19.88 16.03 -14.36
C GLU A 593 20.21 16.69 -13.00
N VAL A 594 19.75 16.12 -11.90
CA VAL A 594 19.78 16.73 -10.56
C VAL A 594 20.91 16.16 -9.68
N PHE A 595 21.19 14.87 -9.82
CA PHE A 595 22.08 14.12 -8.95
C PHE A 595 23.41 13.77 -9.63
N GLY A 596 24.47 13.60 -8.84
CA GLY A 596 25.80 13.27 -9.35
C GLY A 596 26.87 13.40 -8.27
N GLY A 597 28.10 12.99 -8.59
CA GLY A 597 29.22 13.07 -7.64
C GLY A 597 29.13 12.08 -6.48
N LEU A 598 29.53 12.53 -5.29
CA LEU A 598 29.55 11.76 -4.05
C LEU A 598 28.54 12.34 -3.06
N ASN A 599 27.75 11.46 -2.44
CA ASN A 599 27.04 11.74 -1.22
C ASN A 599 27.96 11.40 -0.04
N CYS A 600 27.90 12.22 1.01
CA CYS A 600 28.78 12.15 2.16
C CYS A 600 27.97 12.03 3.45
N LEU A 601 28.41 11.19 4.38
CA LEU A 601 27.92 11.11 5.76
C LEU A 601 29.03 11.58 6.71
N HIS A 602 28.72 12.56 7.54
CA HIS A 602 29.70 13.26 8.38
C HIS A 602 29.62 12.84 9.83
N PHE A 603 30.77 12.78 10.49
CA PHE A 603 30.95 12.35 11.87
C PHE A 603 31.87 13.35 12.58
N GLY A 604 31.51 13.78 13.79
CA GLY A 604 32.30 14.72 14.56
C GLY A 604 31.59 15.19 15.83
N GLU A 605 32.21 16.12 16.55
CA GLU A 605 31.59 16.75 17.72
C GLU A 605 30.32 17.50 17.29
N GLY A 606 29.18 17.17 17.92
CA GLY A 606 27.87 17.72 17.56
C GLY A 606 27.26 17.20 16.25
N VAL A 607 27.92 16.25 15.58
CA VAL A 607 27.49 15.66 14.30
C VAL A 607 27.27 14.16 14.49
N GLU A 608 26.16 13.83 15.14
CA GLU A 608 25.79 12.45 15.47
C GLU A 608 24.83 11.85 14.45
N ASN A 609 25.09 10.62 14.02
CA ASN A 609 24.17 9.86 13.15
C ASN A 609 23.62 8.67 13.92
N TRP A 610 22.31 8.43 13.81
CA TRP A 610 21.66 7.31 14.49
C TRP A 610 20.43 6.83 13.74
N VAL A 611 20.03 5.59 14.01
CA VAL A 611 18.71 5.06 13.68
C VAL A 611 17.98 4.70 14.96
N CYS A 612 16.81 5.30 15.16
CA CYS A 612 15.96 5.09 16.31
C CYS A 612 15.04 3.89 16.04
N LEU A 613 15.30 2.78 16.74
CA LEU A 613 14.54 1.55 16.60
C LEU A 613 13.49 1.42 17.70
N PRO A 614 12.26 1.00 17.38
CA PRO A 614 11.17 0.80 18.35
C PRO A 614 11.31 -0.56 19.05
N VAL A 615 12.17 -0.60 20.08
CA VAL A 615 12.39 -1.82 20.88
C VAL A 615 11.17 -2.08 21.76
N VAL A 616 10.57 -3.27 21.70
CA VAL A 616 9.42 -3.63 22.54
C VAL A 616 9.84 -4.63 23.61
N PRO A 617 9.85 -4.24 24.91
CA PRO A 617 10.08 -5.17 26.00
C PRO A 617 8.99 -6.26 26.07
N GLY A 618 9.32 -7.39 26.72
CA GLY A 618 8.34 -8.41 27.06
C GLY A 618 7.20 -7.84 27.91
N LYS A 619 6.03 -8.48 27.88
CA LYS A 619 4.95 -8.16 28.84
C LYS A 619 5.38 -8.68 30.21
N GLU A 620 5.40 -7.80 31.22
CA GLU A 620 5.58 -8.18 32.63
C GLU A 620 4.44 -9.06 33.14
#